data_AF-A4K502-F1
#
_entry.id   AF-A4K502-F1
#
_cell.length_a   1.000
_cell.length_b   1.000
_cell.length_c   1.000
_cell.angle_alpha   90.00
_cell.angle_beta   90.00
_cell.angle_gamma   90.00
#
_symmetry.space_group_name_H-M   'P 1'
#
loop_
_entity.id
_entity.type
_entity.pdbx_description
1 polymer ?
#
loop_
_entity_poly.entity_id
_entity_poly.type
_entity_poly.pdbx_seq_one_letter_code
_entity_poly.pdbx_strand_id
1 'polypeptide(L)'
;WAWNAPTEHCLGKFNEPLDLSFFSLMGSPRKNKTGQGVTIFYANRLGYYPYINAKGTDVNGGIPPKGSLQDHLDKARNDIINYMPTDS
;
A
#
# COMPACT_ATOMS: atom_id res chain seq x y z
N TRP A 1 -4.67 8.95 -17.31
CA TRP A 1 -3.64 9.47 -16.38
C TRP A 1 -4.21 9.38 -14.96
N ALA A 2 -3.38 9.32 -13.91
CA ALA A 2 -3.79 8.77 -12.60
C ALA A 2 -3.64 9.75 -11.42
N TRP A 3 -4.53 9.64 -10.43
CA TRP A 3 -4.46 10.33 -9.13
C TRP A 3 -4.15 9.33 -8.03
N ASN A 4 -3.20 9.64 -7.16
CA ASN A 4 -2.98 8.85 -5.95
C ASN A 4 -2.51 9.71 -4.77
N ALA A 5 -3.37 10.64 -4.35
CA ALA A 5 -3.14 11.50 -3.18
C ALA A 5 -4.30 11.36 -2.19
N PRO A 6 -4.08 11.59 -0.88
CA PRO A 6 -5.08 11.33 0.16
C PRO A 6 -6.08 12.49 0.30
N THR A 7 -6.86 12.74 -0.76
CA THR A 7 -7.77 13.90 -0.87
C THR A 7 -8.95 13.86 0.10
N GLU A 8 -9.25 12.71 0.67
CA GLU A 8 -10.18 12.56 1.80
C GLU A 8 -9.80 13.41 3.02
N HIS A 9 -8.53 13.82 3.18
CA HIS A 9 -8.16 14.78 4.22
C HIS A 9 -8.69 16.19 3.94
N CYS A 10 -8.75 16.60 2.67
CA CYS A 10 -9.28 17.92 2.28
C CYS A 10 -10.77 18.00 2.60
N LEU A 11 -11.53 16.99 2.18
CA LEU A 11 -12.95 16.89 2.50
C LEU A 11 -13.19 16.81 4.01
N GLY A 12 -12.47 15.95 4.72
CA GLY A 12 -12.68 15.75 6.16
C GLY A 12 -12.28 16.92 7.04
N LYS A 13 -11.28 17.72 6.66
CA LYS A 13 -10.75 18.82 7.49
C LYS A 13 -11.32 20.18 7.10
N PHE A 14 -11.53 20.41 5.81
CA PHE A 14 -11.89 21.73 5.27
C PHE A 14 -13.26 21.74 4.61
N ASN A 15 -13.93 20.58 4.47
CA ASN A 15 -15.18 20.44 3.72
C ASN A 15 -15.07 20.88 2.24
N GLU A 16 -13.86 20.79 1.68
CA GLU A 16 -13.55 21.16 0.30
C GLU A 16 -13.28 19.88 -0.53
N PRO A 17 -14.28 19.36 -1.27
CA PRO A 17 -14.07 18.27 -2.21
C PRO A 17 -13.26 18.77 -3.42
N LEU A 18 -12.33 17.93 -3.90
CA LEU A 18 -11.57 18.21 -5.12
C LEU A 18 -12.25 17.56 -6.32
N ASP A 19 -12.34 18.30 -7.42
CA ASP A 19 -12.80 17.74 -8.70
C ASP A 19 -11.69 16.86 -9.30
N LEU A 20 -11.94 15.56 -9.29
CA LEU A 20 -11.06 14.55 -9.87
C LEU A 20 -11.64 13.93 -11.16
N SER A 21 -12.66 14.54 -11.76
CA SER A 21 -13.36 14.01 -12.95
C SER A 21 -12.48 13.89 -14.19
N PHE A 22 -11.43 14.70 -14.28
CA PHE A 22 -10.40 14.56 -15.30
C PHE A 22 -9.82 13.11 -15.16
N PHE A 23 -9.60 12.58 -13.94
CA PHE A 23 -8.70 11.46 -13.62
C PHE A 23 -9.27 10.09 -14.03
N SER A 24 -8.60 9.39 -14.96
CA SER A 24 -9.04 8.07 -15.46
C SER A 24 -8.82 6.94 -14.45
N LEU A 25 -7.87 7.13 -13.51
CA LEU A 25 -7.60 6.23 -12.40
C LEU A 25 -7.45 7.05 -11.13
N MET A 26 -8.13 6.64 -10.06
CA MET A 26 -8.09 7.32 -8.77
C MET A 26 -7.79 6.32 -7.66
N GLY A 27 -6.90 6.70 -6.76
CA GLY A 27 -6.57 5.97 -5.55
C GLY A 27 -6.17 6.91 -4.42
N SER A 28 -5.93 6.33 -3.25
CA SER A 28 -5.34 7.01 -2.10
C SER A 28 -4.28 6.12 -1.45
N PRO A 29 -3.13 6.68 -1.04
CA PRO A 29 -2.08 5.92 -0.36
C PRO A 29 -2.45 5.55 1.10
N ARG A 30 -3.64 5.89 1.60
CA ARG A 30 -4.04 5.58 2.98
C ARG A 30 -4.21 4.07 3.18
N LYS A 31 -3.78 3.57 4.34
CA LYS A 31 -3.79 2.13 4.67
C LYS A 31 -5.18 1.51 4.71
N ASN A 32 -6.22 2.30 5.00
CA ASN A 32 -7.59 1.82 5.12
C ASN A 32 -8.39 1.94 3.81
N LYS A 33 -7.73 2.26 2.70
CA LYS A 33 -8.35 2.34 1.38
C LYS A 33 -7.98 1.10 0.58
N THR A 34 -9.00 0.38 0.12
CA THR A 34 -8.90 -0.89 -0.62
C THR A 34 -9.85 -0.84 -1.82
N GLY A 35 -9.66 -1.71 -2.82
CA GLY A 35 -10.53 -1.78 -4.00
C GLY A 35 -10.53 -0.51 -4.85
N GLN A 36 -9.37 0.17 -4.93
CA GLN A 36 -9.22 1.40 -5.70
C GLN A 36 -8.62 1.12 -7.08
N GLY A 37 -8.80 2.06 -8.03
CA GLY A 37 -8.21 1.94 -9.37
C GLY A 37 -6.68 2.01 -9.38
N VAL A 38 -6.06 2.51 -8.31
CA VAL A 38 -4.60 2.49 -8.10
C VAL A 38 -4.31 2.03 -6.68
N THR A 39 -3.43 1.04 -6.53
CA THR A 39 -2.94 0.56 -5.22
C THR A 39 -1.43 0.75 -5.13
N ILE A 40 -0.95 1.36 -4.04
CA ILE A 40 0.48 1.44 -3.73
C ILE A 40 0.80 0.57 -2.51
N PHE A 41 1.75 -0.33 -2.69
CA PHE A 41 2.32 -1.15 -1.63
C PHE A 41 3.60 -0.51 -1.07
N TYR A 42 3.50 0.03 0.13
CA TYR A 42 4.68 0.42 0.91
C TYR A 42 5.39 -0.82 1.45
N ALA A 43 6.68 -0.71 1.80
CA ALA A 43 7.49 -1.82 2.31
C ALA A 43 6.86 -2.54 3.52
N ASN A 44 6.07 -1.84 4.33
CA ASN A 44 5.35 -2.42 5.47
C ASN A 44 3.93 -2.91 5.14
N ARG A 45 3.54 -2.98 3.86
CA ARG A 45 2.19 -3.35 3.41
C ARG A 45 2.16 -4.49 2.39
N LEU A 46 3.30 -5.08 2.03
CA LEU A 46 3.35 -6.20 1.11
C LEU A 46 4.38 -7.24 1.57
N GLY A 47 3.86 -8.38 2.02
CA GLY A 47 4.67 -9.47 2.52
C GLY A 47 5.48 -9.09 3.76
N TYR A 48 6.51 -9.89 4.01
CA TYR A 48 7.55 -9.62 5.01
C TYR A 48 8.76 -9.04 4.31
N TYR A 49 8.74 -7.73 4.02
CA TYR A 49 9.87 -7.08 3.35
C TYR A 49 11.09 -7.07 4.29
N PRO A 50 12.26 -7.60 3.89
CA PRO A 50 13.47 -7.62 4.70
C PRO A 50 14.16 -6.26 4.68
N TYR A 51 14.50 -5.72 5.85
CA TYR A 51 15.27 -4.49 5.97
C TYR A 51 15.97 -4.39 7.33
N ILE A 52 17.04 -3.59 7.38
CA ILE A 52 17.71 -3.21 8.62
C ILE A 52 17.11 -1.87 9.07
N ASN A 53 16.57 -1.80 10.29
CA ASN A 53 15.96 -0.57 10.78
C ASN A 53 17.01 0.48 11.19
N ALA A 54 16.56 1.69 11.54
CA ALA A 54 17.45 2.78 11.94
C ALA A 54 18.30 2.50 13.20
N LYS A 55 17.96 1.47 13.98
CA LYS A 55 18.73 1.01 15.16
C LYS A 55 19.70 -0.12 14.82
N GLY A 56 19.83 -0.50 13.55
CA GLY A 56 20.66 -1.63 13.13
C GLY A 56 20.06 -3.01 13.42
N THR A 57 18.77 -3.09 13.72
CA THR A 57 18.10 -4.38 13.98
C THR A 57 17.55 -4.96 12.67
N ASP A 58 17.83 -6.24 12.44
CA ASP A 58 17.29 -7.01 11.33
C ASP A 58 15.77 -7.20 11.50
N VAL A 59 15.00 -6.78 10.51
CA VAL A 59 13.56 -7.05 10.40
C VAL A 59 13.35 -8.01 9.23
N ASN A 60 12.59 -9.09 9.46
CA ASN A 60 12.35 -10.16 8.48
C ASN A 60 13.65 -10.74 7.87
N GLY A 61 14.71 -10.87 8.67
CA GLY A 61 16.03 -11.35 8.24
C GLY A 61 16.99 -10.24 7.78
N GLY A 62 16.56 -8.97 7.73
CA GLY A 62 17.41 -7.81 7.45
C GLY A 62 17.75 -7.63 5.96
N ILE A 63 18.09 -8.73 5.28
CA ILE A 63 18.42 -8.78 3.85
C ILE A 63 17.68 -9.94 3.15
N PRO A 64 17.45 -9.85 1.83
CA PRO A 64 16.65 -10.85 1.10
C PRO A 64 17.10 -12.32 1.28
N PRO A 65 18.40 -12.66 1.24
CA PRO A 65 18.83 -14.06 1.38
C PRO A 65 18.60 -14.66 2.78
N LYS A 66 18.41 -13.81 3.80
CA LYS A 66 18.20 -14.24 5.20
C LYS A 66 16.71 -14.25 5.59
N GLY A 67 15.82 -13.77 4.74
CA GLY A 67 14.38 -13.81 4.95
C GLY A 67 13.77 -15.13 4.49
N SER A 68 12.65 -15.52 5.11
CA SER A 68 11.84 -16.64 4.62
C SER A 68 11.03 -16.21 3.40
N LEU A 69 11.38 -16.73 2.22
CA LEU A 69 10.63 -16.45 0.99
C LEU A 69 9.19 -16.97 1.08
N GLN A 70 8.99 -18.15 1.68
CA GLN A 70 7.67 -18.75 1.82
C GLN A 70 6.74 -17.86 2.64
N ASP A 71 7.19 -17.44 3.83
CA ASP A 71 6.38 -16.57 4.71
C ASP A 71 6.09 -15.22 4.05
N HIS A 72 7.08 -14.67 3.32
CA HIS A 72 6.90 -13.43 2.57
C HIS A 72 5.78 -13.56 1.54
N LEU A 73 5.78 -14.63 0.74
CA LEU A 73 4.80 -14.87 -0.32
C LEU A 73 3.40 -15.17 0.25
N ASP A 74 3.29 -15.94 1.33
CA ASP A 74 2.01 -16.23 1.98
C ASP A 74 1.37 -14.95 2.53
N LYS A 75 2.16 -14.10 3.18
CA LYS A 75 1.69 -12.81 3.63
C LYS A 75 1.37 -11.87 2.45
N ALA A 76 2.21 -11.83 1.42
CA ALA A 76 2.00 -10.97 0.26
C ALA A 76 0.71 -11.32 -0.49
N ARG A 77 0.39 -12.60 -0.64
CA ARG A 77 -0.90 -13.05 -1.19
C ARG A 77 -2.08 -12.46 -0.41
N ASN A 78 -2.06 -12.59 0.92
CA ASN A 78 -3.13 -12.06 1.77
C ASN A 78 -3.21 -10.53 1.71
N ASP A 79 -2.07 -9.84 1.68
CA ASP A 79 -2.03 -8.38 1.53
C ASP A 79 -2.63 -7.95 0.18
N ILE A 80 -2.25 -8.61 -0.93
CA ILE A 80 -2.78 -8.31 -2.26
C ILE A 80 -4.29 -8.49 -2.28
N ILE A 81 -4.82 -9.62 -1.81
CA ILE A 81 -6.26 -9.88 -1.76
C ILE A 81 -6.98 -8.81 -0.91
N ASN A 82 -6.38 -8.39 0.21
CA ASN A 82 -6.97 -7.36 1.06
C ASN A 82 -7.05 -5.99 0.38
N TYR A 83 -6.00 -5.55 -0.32
CA TYR A 83 -5.98 -4.24 -0.97
C TYR A 83 -6.64 -4.22 -2.36
N MET A 84 -6.64 -5.36 -3.06
CA MET A 84 -7.16 -5.56 -4.41
C MET A 84 -8.15 -6.74 -4.43
N PRO A 85 -9.34 -6.60 -3.81
CA PRO A 85 -10.29 -7.70 -3.62
C PRO A 85 -11.03 -8.16 -4.89
N THR A 86 -10.92 -7.42 -5.99
CA THR A 86 -11.58 -7.73 -7.26
C THR A 86 -10.55 -7.90 -8.36
N ASP A 87 -10.51 -9.07 -8.99
CA ASP A 87 -9.91 -9.21 -10.31
C ASP A 87 -10.82 -8.46 -11.29
N SER A 88 -10.33 -7.31 -11.77
CA SER A 88 -11.04 -6.46 -12.73
C SER A 88 -10.91 -7.02 -14.15
#